data_AF-A0A965ESK0-F1
#
_entry.id   AF-A0A965ESK0-F1
#
_cell.length_a   1.000
_cell.length_b   1.000
_cell.length_c   1.000
_cell.angle_alpha   90.00
_cell.angle_beta   90.00
_cell.angle_gamma   90.00
#
_symmetry.space_group_name_H-M   'P 1'
#
loop_
_entity.id
_entity.type
_entity.pdbx_description
1 polymer ?
#
loop_
_entity_poly.entity_id
_entity_poly.type
_entity_poly.pdbx_seq_one_letter_code
_entity_poly.pdbx_strand_id
1 'polypeptide(L)'
;WGRGTCPQRCPATCCPCLSGDCSAMPALAAPSVPVSHASKPASRSTRSGEESRSIDDPIRLYLLQMGGIPLLDREGEVSSARRIESWRQRFRHELLSNDLVLRAAVRILEGVQAGTVRLDRTLEVSVTNTDEKRRLLKRLSPNLETLHQLMEDNRRLFREATSKAIPLAKRHEIWQRLVRQRNKAVRLVEEMRLRIQRLTPLLKQLRVLAERRRTGNRQEQCRLLVSMGETRRTLTRRLRRLATYERNYDAAKRELAAGNLRLVISIAKRYRNRGLAFLDLIQEGNAGLMRAVDKFEHARGFKFSTYATWWIRQAITRAIADQSRTIRMPVHMVDAMGKLRNVTRDFLQENGREPTVEELAARSGMPVEEVCCIEKIANRLISLDQPVGDSEENSPADYVRDSRVDDPLRGINQAALKTTIGRVLDALSYREREILRLRFGLADGYCYTLEEVGTIFSVTRERVRQIEAKAVEKLRQPGFHADLAGFVEDGLLEKVSTLGPHRGRGTVDTRSRPSRPADGTRPTLPRREPAAVSLSSERP
;
A
#
# COMPACT_ATOMS: atom_id res chain seq x y z
N TRP A 1 1.75 -73.53 17.73
CA TRP A 1 2.92 -73.88 16.89
C TRP A 1 3.35 -72.61 16.17
N GLY A 2 4.50 -71.98 16.36
CA GLY A 2 5.62 -72.21 17.25
C GLY A 2 6.16 -70.85 17.71
N ARG A 3 6.75 -70.86 18.89
CA ARG A 3 7.43 -69.73 19.53
C ARG A 3 8.81 -69.54 18.88
N GLY A 4 9.22 -68.31 18.68
CA GLY A 4 10.60 -67.91 18.50
C GLY A 4 10.93 -66.77 19.45
N THR A 5 11.47 -67.11 20.62
CA THR A 5 12.24 -66.24 21.53
C THR A 5 13.53 -65.83 20.81
N CYS A 6 14.15 -64.66 20.96
CA CYS A 6 14.65 -64.01 22.17
C CYS A 6 15.20 -62.58 21.77
N PRO A 7 15.98 -61.83 22.57
CA PRO A 7 15.49 -60.66 23.31
C PRO A 7 16.23 -59.34 22.97
N GLN A 8 15.62 -58.19 23.24
CA GLN A 8 16.32 -57.06 23.86
C GLN A 8 15.31 -56.04 24.42
N ARG A 9 15.16 -56.09 25.74
CA ARG A 9 14.52 -55.04 26.55
C ARG A 9 15.44 -53.82 26.58
N CYS A 10 14.89 -52.65 26.27
CA CYS A 10 15.31 -51.39 26.87
C CYS A 10 14.08 -50.50 27.08
N PRO A 11 14.00 -49.77 28.20
CA PRO A 11 12.75 -49.59 28.91
C PRO A 11 11.99 -48.33 28.48
N ALA A 12 10.69 -48.51 28.29
CA ALA A 12 9.70 -47.46 28.33
C ALA A 12 9.61 -46.92 29.76
N THR A 13 10.28 -45.81 30.06
CA THR A 13 10.00 -44.98 31.24
C THR A 13 10.65 -43.61 31.07
N CYS A 14 9.94 -42.68 30.45
CA CYS A 14 10.35 -41.28 30.34
C CYS A 14 9.12 -40.35 30.36
N CYS A 15 8.45 -40.32 31.51
CA CYS A 15 7.62 -39.20 31.94
C CYS A 15 7.26 -39.36 33.43
N PRO A 16 7.91 -38.64 34.36
CA PRO A 16 7.29 -38.30 35.61
C PRO A 16 6.51 -37.00 35.42
N CYS A 17 5.20 -37.13 35.49
CA CYS A 17 4.27 -36.06 35.78
C CYS A 17 4.64 -35.44 37.14
N LEU A 18 4.61 -34.12 37.25
CA LEU A 18 4.43 -33.44 38.53
C LEU A 18 3.23 -32.50 38.38
N SER A 19 2.11 -33.05 38.84
CA SER A 19 1.04 -32.37 39.55
C SER A 19 1.59 -31.56 40.73
N GLY A 20 1.01 -30.38 40.95
CA GLY A 20 1.30 -29.51 42.10
C GLY A 20 0.64 -28.14 41.92
N ASP A 21 -0.57 -28.03 42.46
CA ASP A 21 -1.30 -26.83 42.88
C ASP A 21 -1.80 -25.84 41.82
N CYS A 22 -2.88 -26.26 41.15
CA CYS A 22 -3.96 -25.36 40.76
C CYS A 22 -5.02 -25.38 41.85
N SER A 23 -5.02 -24.36 42.70
CA SER A 23 -6.12 -24.06 43.60
C SER A 23 -7.36 -23.62 42.81
N ALA A 24 -8.45 -24.29 43.13
CA ALA A 24 -9.85 -24.13 42.73
C ALA A 24 -10.27 -22.81 42.07
N MET A 25 -10.84 -22.92 40.86
CA MET A 25 -11.92 -22.05 40.35
C MET A 25 -12.91 -22.94 39.55
N PRO A 26 -14.22 -22.77 39.73
CA PRO A 26 -15.22 -23.71 39.23
C PRO A 26 -15.34 -23.67 37.70
N ALA A 27 -15.62 -24.83 37.12
CA ALA A 27 -15.93 -24.98 35.71
C ALA A 27 -17.27 -24.30 35.41
N LEU A 28 -17.24 -23.11 34.80
CA LEU A 28 -18.38 -22.57 34.08
C LEU A 28 -18.50 -23.36 32.77
N ALA A 29 -19.47 -24.28 32.77
CA ALA A 29 -19.95 -24.97 31.59
C ALA A 29 -20.32 -23.96 30.51
N ALA A 30 -19.97 -24.27 29.25
CA ALA A 30 -20.53 -23.59 28.11
C ALA A 30 -22.07 -23.69 28.17
N PRO A 31 -22.84 -22.62 27.91
CA PRO A 31 -24.27 -22.76 27.75
C PRO A 31 -24.51 -23.53 26.44
N SER A 32 -24.74 -24.83 26.57
CA SER A 32 -25.52 -25.60 25.62
C SER A 32 -26.92 -25.00 25.63
N VAL A 33 -27.31 -24.37 24.52
CA VAL A 33 -28.68 -23.90 24.30
C VAL A 33 -29.63 -25.08 24.52
N PRO A 34 -30.57 -25.03 25.49
CA PRO A 34 -31.55 -26.08 25.63
C PRO A 34 -32.57 -25.94 24.49
N VAL A 35 -32.67 -26.97 23.66
CA VAL A 35 -33.82 -27.17 22.77
C VAL A 35 -34.98 -27.58 23.67
N SER A 36 -35.80 -26.61 24.08
CA SER A 36 -37.04 -26.87 24.81
C SER A 36 -38.16 -27.20 23.80
N HIS A 37 -38.52 -28.47 23.73
CA HIS A 37 -39.85 -28.89 23.31
C HIS A 37 -40.86 -28.50 24.41
N ALA A 38 -41.79 -27.58 24.12
CA ALA A 38 -43.10 -27.57 24.77
C ALA A 38 -44.12 -26.71 24.00
N SER A 39 -45.22 -27.39 23.63
CA SER A 39 -46.63 -26.94 23.60
C SER A 39 -47.07 -25.74 22.74
N LYS A 40 -47.93 -26.07 21.76
CA LYS A 40 -48.93 -25.22 21.12
C LYS A 40 -49.67 -24.31 22.12
N PRO A 41 -50.12 -23.13 21.65
CA PRO A 41 -51.53 -22.83 21.76
C PRO A 41 -52.16 -22.49 20.39
N ALA A 42 -53.47 -22.62 20.36
CA ALA A 42 -54.33 -22.61 19.21
C ALA A 42 -54.51 -21.23 18.55
N SER A 43 -54.76 -21.30 17.24
CA SER A 43 -55.62 -20.45 16.41
C SER A 43 -55.53 -18.93 16.57
N ARG A 44 -54.91 -18.28 15.56
CA ARG A 44 -55.48 -17.07 14.96
C ARG A 44 -55.07 -16.92 13.49
N SER A 45 -56.06 -17.16 12.64
CA SER A 45 -56.26 -16.67 11.26
C SER A 45 -55.03 -16.49 10.36
N THR A 46 -54.94 -17.41 9.41
CA THR A 46 -54.35 -17.26 8.07
C THR A 46 -54.55 -15.86 7.46
N ARG A 47 -53.46 -15.11 7.36
CA ARG A 47 -53.17 -14.26 6.20
C ARG A 47 -51.87 -14.76 5.58
N SER A 48 -51.98 -15.85 4.83
CA SER A 48 -50.93 -16.36 3.96
C SER A 48 -51.11 -15.74 2.58
N GLY A 49 -50.24 -14.81 2.23
CA GLY A 49 -50.15 -14.22 0.90
C GLY A 49 -49.29 -12.97 0.94
N GLU A 50 -48.12 -13.01 0.29
CA GLU A 50 -47.28 -11.86 -0.07
C GLU A 50 -46.19 -11.34 0.91
N GLU A 51 -45.31 -12.16 1.49
CA GLU A 51 -44.02 -11.65 2.03
C GLU A 51 -42.80 -12.56 1.78
N SER A 52 -42.75 -13.20 0.61
CA SER A 52 -41.54 -13.86 0.10
C SER A 52 -41.07 -13.22 -1.21
N ARG A 53 -41.11 -11.88 -1.29
CA ARG A 53 -40.32 -11.14 -2.28
C ARG A 53 -38.85 -11.21 -1.85
N SER A 54 -38.00 -11.69 -2.75
CA SER A 54 -36.59 -11.95 -2.54
C SER A 54 -35.91 -10.81 -1.79
N ILE A 55 -35.19 -11.16 -0.72
CA ILE A 55 -34.35 -10.21 0.01
C ILE A 55 -33.06 -10.04 -0.80
N ASP A 56 -33.16 -9.39 -1.96
CA ASP A 56 -32.01 -9.17 -2.86
C ASP A 56 -31.27 -7.86 -2.57
N ASP A 57 -31.83 -6.97 -1.72
CA ASP A 57 -31.13 -5.76 -1.31
C ASP A 57 -30.04 -6.09 -0.27
N PRO A 58 -28.74 -5.96 -0.62
CA PRO A 58 -27.64 -6.23 0.30
C PRO A 58 -27.67 -5.31 1.53
N ILE A 59 -28.27 -4.11 1.43
CA ILE A 59 -28.44 -3.20 2.57
C ILE A 59 -29.41 -3.83 3.58
N ARG A 60 -30.52 -4.38 3.11
CA ARG A 60 -31.54 -5.00 3.97
C ARG A 60 -30.99 -6.26 4.66
N LEU A 61 -30.25 -7.10 3.92
CA LEU A 61 -29.55 -8.26 4.49
C LEU A 61 -28.59 -7.86 5.61
N TYR A 62 -27.77 -6.83 5.37
CA TYR A 62 -26.83 -6.31 6.36
C TYR A 62 -27.53 -5.76 7.60
N LEU A 63 -28.59 -4.95 7.43
CA LEU A 63 -29.36 -4.39 8.54
C LEU A 63 -30.06 -5.48 9.37
N LEU A 64 -30.56 -6.54 8.73
CA LEU A 64 -31.19 -7.67 9.40
C LEU A 64 -30.17 -8.46 10.24
N GLN A 65 -29.01 -8.79 9.65
CA GLN A 65 -27.93 -9.51 10.36
C GLN A 65 -27.43 -8.73 11.58
N MET A 66 -27.27 -7.42 11.44
CA MET A 66 -26.89 -6.58 12.55
C MET A 66 -27.99 -6.38 13.60
N GLY A 67 -29.25 -6.42 13.17
CA GLY A 67 -30.41 -6.35 14.05
C GLY A 67 -30.38 -7.41 15.15
N GLY A 68 -29.87 -8.62 14.83
CA GLY A 68 -29.75 -9.73 15.76
C GLY A 68 -28.68 -9.58 16.85
N ILE A 69 -27.81 -8.57 16.77
CA ILE A 69 -26.74 -8.33 17.77
C ILE A 69 -27.27 -7.38 18.85
N PRO A 70 -27.22 -7.76 20.15
CA PRO A 70 -27.67 -6.89 21.23
C PRO A 70 -26.77 -5.65 21.37
N LEU A 71 -27.33 -4.54 21.86
CA LEU A 71 -26.52 -3.38 22.25
C LEU A 71 -25.71 -3.71 23.50
N LEU A 72 -24.49 -3.17 23.57
CA LEU A 72 -23.64 -3.27 24.76
C LEU A 72 -23.97 -2.13 25.73
N ASP A 73 -24.16 -2.48 27.00
CA ASP A 73 -24.19 -1.50 28.08
C ASP A 73 -22.77 -1.01 28.40
N ARG A 74 -22.67 0.09 29.15
CA ARG A 74 -21.37 0.68 29.56
C ARG A 74 -20.46 -0.34 30.25
N GLU A 75 -21.02 -1.18 31.11
CA GLU A 75 -20.26 -2.24 31.79
C GLU A 75 -19.83 -3.34 30.81
N GLY A 76 -20.68 -3.65 29.83
CA GLY A 76 -20.37 -4.53 28.70
C GLY A 76 -19.20 -4.01 27.86
N GLU A 77 -19.14 -2.71 27.59
CA GLU A 77 -18.01 -2.07 26.88
C GLU A 77 -16.71 -2.21 27.66
N VAL A 78 -16.73 -1.89 28.96
CA VAL A 78 -15.53 -1.95 29.82
C VAL A 78 -15.04 -3.40 29.99
N SER A 79 -15.96 -4.34 30.21
CA SER A 79 -15.60 -5.76 30.33
C SER A 79 -15.00 -6.31 29.03
N SER A 80 -15.55 -5.93 27.87
CA SER A 80 -15.00 -6.28 26.56
C SER A 80 -13.62 -5.65 26.34
N ALA A 81 -13.43 -4.37 26.68
CA ALA A 81 -12.13 -3.70 26.59
C ALA A 81 -11.07 -4.36 27.49
N ARG A 82 -11.42 -4.69 28.73
CA ARG A 82 -10.54 -5.45 29.66
C ARG A 82 -10.21 -6.83 29.13
N ARG A 83 -11.17 -7.53 28.51
CA ARG A 83 -10.91 -8.82 27.84
C ARG A 83 -9.90 -8.66 26.71
N ILE A 84 -10.05 -7.65 25.85
CA ILE A 84 -9.10 -7.35 24.77
C ILE A 84 -7.69 -7.10 25.33
N GLU A 85 -7.56 -6.30 26.39
CA GLU A 85 -6.27 -6.03 27.05
C GLU A 85 -5.65 -7.31 27.62
N SER A 86 -6.45 -8.12 28.32
CA SER A 86 -5.98 -9.37 28.92
C SER A 86 -5.44 -10.36 27.86
N TRP A 87 -6.15 -10.53 26.74
CA TRP A 87 -5.71 -11.39 25.65
C TRP A 87 -4.51 -10.82 24.92
N ARG A 88 -4.45 -9.49 24.74
CA ARG A 88 -3.29 -8.80 24.16
C ARG A 88 -2.03 -9.04 24.99
N GLN A 89 -2.14 -8.88 26.31
CA GLN A 89 -1.03 -9.12 27.25
C GLN A 89 -0.59 -10.59 27.22
N ARG A 90 -1.53 -11.54 27.33
CA ARG A 90 -1.23 -12.98 27.27
C ARG A 90 -0.57 -13.39 25.94
N PHE A 91 -1.07 -12.86 24.82
CA PHE A 91 -0.51 -13.11 23.50
C PHE A 91 0.92 -12.55 23.38
N ARG A 92 1.14 -11.30 23.80
CA ARG A 92 2.46 -10.66 23.82
C ARG A 92 3.44 -11.45 24.69
N HIS A 93 3.01 -11.84 25.88
CA HIS A 93 3.82 -12.59 26.84
C HIS A 93 4.26 -13.96 26.27
N GLU A 94 3.32 -14.76 25.75
CA GLU A 94 3.65 -16.06 25.16
C GLU A 94 4.54 -15.95 23.91
N LEU A 95 4.43 -14.85 23.17
CA LEU A 95 5.24 -14.58 21.99
C LEU A 95 6.69 -14.22 22.36
N LEU A 96 6.87 -13.32 23.32
CA LEU A 96 8.19 -12.93 23.85
C LEU A 96 8.87 -14.04 24.65
N SER A 97 8.09 -14.97 25.20
CA SER A 97 8.61 -16.14 25.92
C SER A 97 9.41 -17.11 25.04
N ASN A 98 9.35 -16.96 23.72
CA ASN A 98 10.23 -17.66 22.79
C ASN A 98 11.59 -16.97 22.66
N ASP A 99 12.68 -17.73 22.78
CA ASP A 99 14.04 -17.18 22.78
C ASP A 99 14.45 -16.49 21.47
N LEU A 100 14.02 -16.99 20.32
CA LEU A 100 14.28 -16.36 19.02
C LEU A 100 13.55 -15.02 18.91
N VAL A 101 12.28 -14.98 19.33
CA VAL A 101 11.49 -13.74 19.32
C VAL A 101 12.05 -12.73 20.31
N LEU A 102 12.43 -13.16 21.51
CA LEU A 102 13.07 -12.32 22.52
C LEU A 102 14.36 -11.69 21.96
N ARG A 103 15.23 -12.49 21.33
CA ARG A 103 16.44 -12.02 20.66
C ARG A 103 16.19 -11.00 19.56
N ALA A 104 15.12 -11.17 18.79
CA ALA A 104 14.75 -10.21 17.76
C ALA A 104 14.15 -8.94 18.37
N ALA A 105 13.37 -9.04 19.45
CA ALA A 105 12.83 -7.89 20.16
C ALA A 105 13.94 -7.02 20.78
N VAL A 106 14.96 -7.63 21.40
CA VAL A 106 16.11 -6.89 21.96
C VAL A 106 16.91 -6.19 20.85
N ARG A 107 17.12 -6.83 19.70
CA ARG A 107 17.74 -6.18 18.52
C ARG A 107 16.95 -4.97 18.02
N ILE A 108 15.62 -5.00 18.08
CA ILE A 108 14.79 -3.84 17.73
C ILE A 108 14.99 -2.71 18.76
N LEU A 109 15.12 -3.04 20.04
CA LEU A 109 15.36 -2.08 21.11
C LEU A 109 16.77 -1.46 21.03
N GLU A 110 17.79 -2.23 20.68
CA GLU A 110 19.14 -1.74 20.38
C GLU A 110 19.10 -0.74 19.21
N GLY A 111 18.34 -1.04 18.15
CA GLY A 111 18.16 -0.12 17.03
C GLY A 111 17.50 1.22 17.43
N VAL A 112 16.64 1.20 18.45
CA VAL A 112 16.06 2.43 19.02
C VAL A 112 17.09 3.20 19.84
N GLN A 113 17.91 2.52 20.65
CA GLN A 113 19.00 3.15 21.41
C GLN A 113 20.05 3.78 20.50
N ALA A 114 20.42 3.09 19.42
CA ALA A 114 21.38 3.57 18.41
C ALA A 114 20.81 4.67 17.49
N GLY A 115 19.52 5.02 17.61
CA GLY A 115 18.88 6.04 16.77
C GLY A 115 18.58 5.62 15.33
N THR A 116 18.85 4.35 14.95
CA THR A 116 18.56 3.84 13.60
C THR A 116 17.07 3.71 13.33
N VAL A 117 16.27 3.45 14.39
CA VAL A 117 14.82 3.34 14.30
C VAL A 117 14.13 4.39 15.17
N ARG A 118 13.17 5.11 14.58
CA ARG A 118 12.37 6.12 15.30
C ARG A 118 11.58 5.50 16.45
N LEU A 119 11.82 5.98 17.67
CA LEU A 119 11.17 5.54 18.91
C LEU A 119 9.63 5.55 18.83
N ASP A 120 9.05 6.62 18.27
CA ASP A 120 7.59 6.80 18.14
C ASP A 120 6.92 5.79 17.21
N ARG A 121 7.68 5.04 16.40
CA ARG A 121 7.16 4.00 15.51
C ARG A 121 7.33 2.59 16.08
N THR A 122 8.11 2.44 17.14
CA THR A 122 8.45 1.14 17.74
C THR A 122 7.80 0.96 19.11
N LEU A 123 7.78 2.01 19.94
CA LEU A 123 7.24 1.95 21.30
C LEU A 123 5.83 2.59 21.39
N GLU A 124 5.02 2.12 22.32
CA GLU A 124 3.69 2.69 22.63
C GLU A 124 3.85 3.95 23.49
N VAL A 125 4.31 5.03 22.85
CA VAL A 125 4.42 6.37 23.44
C VAL A 125 3.67 7.37 22.55
N SER A 126 3.01 8.34 23.17
CA SER A 126 2.37 9.43 22.45
C SER A 126 3.43 10.37 21.87
N VAL A 127 3.19 10.89 20.65
CA VAL A 127 4.16 11.78 19.98
C VAL A 127 4.35 13.08 20.76
N THR A 128 3.30 13.53 21.45
CA THR A 128 3.22 14.79 22.21
C THR A 128 3.95 14.76 23.55
N ASN A 129 4.18 13.59 24.15
CA ASN A 129 4.79 13.50 25.47
C ASN A 129 6.31 13.26 25.38
N THR A 130 7.08 14.34 25.30
CA THR A 130 8.56 14.31 25.26
C THR A 130 9.18 13.80 26.56
N ASP A 131 8.55 14.03 27.71
CA ASP A 131 9.06 13.61 29.01
C ASP A 131 8.97 12.09 29.21
N GLU A 132 7.87 11.47 28.77
CA GLU A 132 7.75 10.01 28.75
C GLU A 132 8.82 9.36 27.87
N LYS A 133 9.10 9.93 26.68
CA LYS A 133 10.16 9.44 25.79
C LYS A 133 11.52 9.49 26.46
N ARG A 134 11.85 10.60 27.11
CA ARG A 134 13.11 10.75 27.86
C ARG A 134 13.21 9.75 29.01
N ARG A 135 12.14 9.55 29.79
CA ARG A 135 12.10 8.56 30.88
C ARG A 135 12.30 7.13 30.37
N LEU A 136 11.70 6.79 29.23
CA LEU A 136 11.86 5.47 28.62
C LEU A 136 13.27 5.25 28.08
N LEU A 137 13.87 6.23 27.41
CA LEU A 137 15.26 6.15 26.94
C LEU A 137 16.25 5.97 28.10
N LYS A 138 16.04 6.66 29.23
CA LYS A 138 16.86 6.49 30.43
C LYS A 138 16.76 5.07 31.02
N ARG A 139 15.57 4.45 30.99
CA ARG A 139 15.36 3.07 31.44
C ARG A 139 15.87 2.03 30.44
N LEU A 140 15.92 2.37 29.16
CA LEU A 140 16.29 1.46 28.09
C LEU A 140 17.73 0.98 28.22
N SER A 141 18.68 1.90 28.43
CA SER A 141 20.12 1.59 28.51
C SER A 141 20.47 0.53 29.57
N PRO A 142 20.13 0.68 30.86
CA PRO A 142 20.43 -0.34 31.87
C PRO A 142 19.64 -1.64 31.66
N ASN A 143 18.42 -1.54 31.13
CA ASN A 143 17.61 -2.72 30.84
C ASN A 143 18.20 -3.54 29.68
N LEU A 144 18.85 -2.92 28.69
CA LEU A 144 19.48 -3.63 27.58
C LEU A 144 20.71 -4.41 28.05
N GLU A 145 21.54 -3.83 28.91
CA GLU A 145 22.70 -4.52 29.50
C GLU A 145 22.28 -5.77 30.28
N THR A 146 21.28 -5.62 31.14
CA THR A 146 20.73 -6.76 31.91
C THR A 146 20.06 -7.80 30.99
N LEU A 147 19.39 -7.37 29.92
CA LEU A 147 18.81 -8.29 28.92
C LEU A 147 19.88 -9.10 28.20
N HIS A 148 21.01 -8.49 27.82
CA HIS A 148 22.13 -9.21 27.19
C HIS A 148 22.66 -10.31 28.10
N GLN A 149 22.94 -10.00 29.37
CA GLN A 149 23.40 -10.98 30.36
C GLN A 149 22.39 -12.13 30.53
N LEU A 150 21.11 -11.80 30.73
CA LEU A 150 20.05 -12.80 30.87
C LEU A 150 19.92 -13.69 29.62
N MET A 151 20.13 -13.14 28.43
CA MET A 151 20.03 -13.89 27.17
C MET A 151 21.22 -14.84 26.96
N GLU A 152 22.43 -14.44 27.35
CA GLU A 152 23.59 -15.31 27.32
C GLU A 152 23.45 -16.47 28.30
N ASP A 153 23.02 -16.17 29.53
CA ASP A 153 22.72 -17.17 30.55
C ASP A 153 21.63 -18.15 30.09
N ASN A 154 20.53 -17.63 29.52
CA ASN A 154 19.45 -18.46 28.98
C ASN A 154 19.94 -19.44 27.91
N ARG A 155 20.91 -19.05 27.07
CA ARG A 155 21.51 -19.96 26.08
C ARG A 155 22.37 -21.03 26.74
N ARG A 156 23.15 -20.69 27.77
CA ARG A 156 23.97 -21.64 28.54
C ARG A 156 23.08 -22.66 29.26
N LEU A 157 22.10 -22.19 30.03
CA LEU A 157 21.14 -23.03 30.74
C LEU A 157 20.36 -23.93 29.78
N PHE A 158 19.97 -23.45 28.59
CA PHE A 158 19.28 -24.29 27.61
C PHE A 158 20.16 -25.43 27.08
N ARG A 159 21.45 -25.18 26.84
CA ARG A 159 22.41 -26.23 26.41
C ARG A 159 22.60 -27.28 27.51
N GLU A 160 22.76 -26.84 28.76
CA GLU A 160 22.88 -27.73 29.92
C GLU A 160 21.61 -28.56 30.13
N ALA A 161 20.44 -27.91 30.09
CA ALA A 161 19.14 -28.57 30.28
C ALA A 161 18.81 -29.60 29.20
N THR A 162 19.40 -29.46 28.01
CA THR A 162 19.25 -30.37 26.87
C THR A 162 20.34 -31.45 26.82
N SER A 163 21.46 -31.25 27.54
CA SER A 163 22.57 -32.20 27.58
C SER A 163 22.16 -33.54 28.22
N LYS A 164 22.63 -34.65 27.64
CA LYS A 164 22.40 -35.99 28.19
C LYS A 164 23.35 -36.35 29.34
N ALA A 165 24.38 -35.54 29.61
CA ALA A 165 25.40 -35.82 30.62
C ALA A 165 24.93 -35.57 32.07
N ILE A 166 23.94 -34.68 32.26
CA ILE A 166 23.51 -34.23 33.60
C ILE A 166 22.40 -35.16 34.14
N PRO A 167 22.34 -35.48 35.45
CA PRO A 167 21.23 -36.23 36.05
C PRO A 167 19.86 -35.57 35.84
N LEU A 168 18.79 -36.37 35.78
CA LEU A 168 17.42 -35.88 35.50
C LEU A 168 16.92 -34.84 36.51
N ALA A 169 17.19 -35.03 37.81
CA ALA A 169 16.79 -34.09 38.87
C ALA A 169 17.42 -32.69 38.67
N LYS A 170 18.73 -32.64 38.42
CA LYS A 170 19.46 -31.40 38.13
C LYS A 170 18.98 -30.75 36.84
N ARG A 171 18.64 -31.53 35.79
CA ARG A 171 18.04 -30.95 34.56
C ARG A 171 16.71 -30.28 34.84
N HIS A 172 15.86 -30.88 35.68
CA HIS A 172 14.57 -30.30 36.02
C HIS A 172 14.74 -28.94 36.70
N GLU A 173 15.68 -28.84 37.65
CA GLU A 173 16.02 -27.59 38.31
C GLU A 173 16.55 -26.52 37.33
N ILE A 174 17.46 -26.89 36.43
CA ILE A 174 17.98 -26.00 35.38
C ILE A 174 16.84 -25.52 34.46
N TRP A 175 15.90 -26.41 34.09
CA TRP A 175 14.72 -26.04 33.30
C TRP A 175 13.84 -25.02 34.04
N GLN A 176 13.59 -25.22 35.34
CA GLN A 176 12.84 -24.25 36.13
C GLN A 176 13.55 -22.90 36.24
N ARG A 177 14.88 -22.91 36.39
CA ARG A 177 15.72 -21.69 36.41
C ARG A 177 15.65 -20.96 35.07
N LEU A 178 15.74 -21.68 33.96
CA LEU A 178 15.61 -21.14 32.60
C LEU A 178 14.26 -20.48 32.38
N VAL A 179 13.16 -21.12 32.79
CA VAL A 179 11.81 -20.54 32.67
C VAL A 179 11.70 -19.26 33.50
N ARG A 180 12.21 -19.27 34.74
CA ARG A 180 12.23 -18.08 35.61
C ARG A 180 13.04 -16.93 35.00
N GLN A 181 14.24 -17.19 34.48
CA GLN A 181 15.07 -16.16 33.84
C GLN A 181 14.45 -15.63 32.53
N ARG A 182 13.86 -16.50 31.71
CA ARG A 182 13.11 -16.07 30.52
C ARG A 182 11.94 -15.15 30.89
N ASN A 183 11.17 -15.50 31.92
CA ASN A 183 10.07 -14.66 32.38
C ASN A 183 10.55 -13.30 32.89
N LYS A 184 11.73 -13.22 33.53
CA LYS A 184 12.36 -11.93 33.91
C LYS A 184 12.70 -11.11 32.67
N ALA A 185 13.34 -11.71 31.66
CA ALA A 185 13.67 -11.02 30.42
C ALA A 185 12.42 -10.53 29.66
N VAL A 186 11.36 -11.35 29.63
CA VAL A 186 10.07 -10.96 29.04
C VAL A 186 9.48 -9.74 29.75
N ARG A 187 9.50 -9.70 31.09
CA ARG A 187 9.00 -8.54 31.87
C ARG A 187 9.76 -7.26 31.54
N LEU A 188 11.09 -7.32 31.46
CA LEU A 188 11.92 -6.16 31.08
C LEU A 188 11.57 -5.63 29.69
N VAL A 189 11.34 -6.52 28.71
CA VAL A 189 10.88 -6.12 27.36
C VAL A 189 9.43 -5.63 27.38
N GLU A 190 8.59 -6.16 28.27
CA GLU A 190 7.21 -5.71 28.47
C GLU A 190 7.14 -4.27 28.98
N GLU A 191 7.99 -3.92 29.95
CA GLU A 191 8.13 -2.58 30.52
C GLU A 191 8.53 -1.51 29.49
N MET A 192 9.29 -1.89 28.45
CA MET A 192 9.65 -0.98 27.36
C MET A 192 8.49 -0.67 26.41
N ARG A 193 7.30 -1.25 26.63
CA ARG A 193 6.08 -0.99 25.84
C ARG A 193 6.28 -1.12 24.33
N LEU A 194 6.99 -2.17 23.91
CA LEU A 194 7.15 -2.50 22.49
C LEU A 194 5.80 -2.78 21.83
N ARG A 195 5.54 -2.16 20.67
CA ARG A 195 4.29 -2.34 19.91
C ARG A 195 4.13 -3.76 19.40
N ILE A 196 2.92 -4.30 19.53
CA ILE A 196 2.57 -5.65 19.05
C ILE A 196 2.80 -5.83 17.53
N GLN A 197 2.62 -4.77 16.72
CA GLN A 197 2.84 -4.83 15.27
C GLN A 197 4.30 -5.11 14.89
N ARG A 198 5.26 -4.84 15.79
CA ARG A 198 6.67 -5.21 15.60
C ARG A 198 6.94 -6.68 15.90
N LEU A 199 6.08 -7.32 16.69
CA LEU A 199 6.17 -8.73 17.04
C LEU A 199 5.46 -9.65 16.03
N THR A 200 4.43 -9.16 15.33
CA THR A 200 3.69 -9.94 14.32
C THR A 200 4.58 -10.52 13.21
N PRO A 201 5.55 -9.79 12.63
CA PRO A 201 6.49 -10.34 11.65
C PRO A 201 7.36 -11.47 12.24
N LEU A 202 7.73 -11.36 13.51
CA LEU A 202 8.54 -12.37 14.21
C LEU A 202 7.74 -13.66 14.42
N LEU A 203 6.44 -13.56 14.68
CA LEU A 203 5.55 -14.72 14.72
C LEU A 203 5.49 -15.43 13.35
N LYS A 204 5.41 -14.67 12.25
CA LYS A 204 5.45 -15.26 10.90
C LYS A 204 6.76 -15.99 10.66
N GLN A 205 7.90 -15.38 11.01
CA GLN A 205 9.21 -16.03 10.92
C GLN A 205 9.27 -17.32 11.75
N LEU A 206 8.75 -17.29 12.99
CA LEU A 206 8.69 -18.48 13.85
C LEU A 206 7.85 -19.60 13.22
N ARG A 207 6.69 -19.27 12.62
CA ARG A 207 5.83 -20.23 11.91
C ARG A 207 6.55 -20.86 10.72
N VAL A 208 7.21 -20.05 9.89
CA VAL A 208 7.99 -20.53 8.73
C VAL A 208 9.13 -21.45 9.17
N LEU A 209 9.88 -21.09 10.23
CA LEU A 209 10.94 -21.94 10.77
C LEU A 209 10.39 -23.25 11.35
N ALA A 210 9.22 -23.20 12.01
CA ALA A 210 8.56 -24.38 12.54
C ALA A 210 8.05 -25.32 11.44
N GLU A 211 7.59 -24.79 10.31
CA GLU A 211 7.20 -25.55 9.12
C GLU A 211 8.40 -26.14 8.40
N ARG A 212 9.45 -25.36 8.16
CA ARG A 212 10.73 -25.86 7.59
C ARG A 212 11.33 -26.97 8.44
N ARG A 213 11.18 -26.90 9.76
CA ARG A 213 11.59 -27.96 10.69
C ARG A 213 10.77 -29.26 10.52
N ARG A 214 9.58 -29.24 9.93
CA ARG A 214 8.80 -30.45 9.64
C ARG A 214 9.33 -31.19 8.40
N THR A 215 9.80 -30.45 7.39
CA THR A 215 10.27 -31.00 6.12
C THR A 215 11.78 -31.27 6.08
N GLY A 216 12.57 -30.62 6.92
CA GLY A 216 14.03 -30.73 6.90
C GLY A 216 14.61 -32.03 7.49
N ASN A 217 15.86 -32.29 7.14
CA ASN A 217 16.63 -33.47 7.58
C ASN A 217 16.90 -33.45 9.09
N ARG A 218 17.19 -34.60 9.71
CA ARG A 218 17.38 -34.72 11.18
C ARG A 218 18.42 -33.74 11.75
N GLN A 219 19.51 -33.49 11.01
CA GLN A 219 20.52 -32.49 11.38
C GLN A 219 19.98 -31.06 11.33
N GLU A 220 19.23 -30.71 10.28
CA GLU A 220 18.59 -29.41 10.15
C GLU A 220 17.52 -29.20 11.22
N GLN A 221 16.75 -30.24 11.57
CA GLN A 221 15.78 -30.18 12.66
C GLN A 221 16.45 -29.84 13.98
N CYS A 222 17.58 -30.49 14.30
CA CYS A 222 18.35 -30.19 15.50
C CYS A 222 18.90 -28.76 15.48
N ARG A 223 19.48 -28.32 14.36
CA ARG A 223 19.99 -26.94 14.21
C ARG A 223 18.88 -25.91 14.40
N LEU A 224 17.70 -26.13 13.82
CA LEU A 224 16.55 -25.24 13.94
C LEU A 224 15.97 -25.21 15.37
N LEU A 225 15.93 -26.34 16.08
CA LEU A 225 15.47 -26.36 17.47
C LEU A 225 16.42 -25.60 18.41
N VAL A 226 17.73 -25.75 18.20
CA VAL A 226 18.75 -24.98 18.94
C VAL A 226 18.67 -23.50 18.57
N SER A 227 18.48 -23.17 17.29
CA SER A 227 18.36 -21.78 16.86
C SER A 227 17.08 -21.11 17.36
N MET A 228 16.00 -21.86 17.61
CA MET A 228 14.78 -21.35 18.24
C MET A 228 14.83 -21.32 19.77
N GLY A 229 15.79 -22.04 20.38
CA GLY A 229 15.91 -22.16 21.84
C GLY A 229 14.76 -22.93 22.50
N GLU A 230 14.15 -23.87 21.77
CA GLU A 230 13.03 -24.67 22.27
C GLU A 230 13.06 -26.13 21.81
N THR A 231 12.49 -27.00 22.64
CA THR A 231 12.28 -28.41 22.30
C THR A 231 11.05 -28.56 21.38
N ARG A 232 11.02 -29.62 20.57
CA ARG A 232 9.90 -29.91 19.63
C ARG A 232 8.52 -29.85 20.31
N ARG A 233 8.37 -30.46 21.49
CA ARG A 233 7.11 -30.52 22.23
C ARG A 233 6.68 -29.14 22.75
N THR A 234 7.61 -28.37 23.31
CA THR A 234 7.36 -27.02 23.80
C THR A 234 7.00 -26.05 22.67
N LEU A 235 7.71 -26.11 21.55
CA LEU A 235 7.39 -25.30 20.37
C LEU A 235 5.99 -25.59 19.83
N THR A 236 5.63 -26.87 19.69
CA THR A 236 4.29 -27.25 19.20
C THR A 236 3.20 -26.78 20.17
N ARG A 237 3.41 -26.94 21.49
CA ARG A 237 2.49 -26.47 22.52
C ARG A 237 2.33 -24.94 22.47
N ARG A 238 3.45 -24.21 22.32
CA ARG A 238 3.44 -22.74 22.22
C ARG A 238 2.69 -22.27 20.99
N LEU A 239 2.97 -22.82 19.81
CA LEU A 239 2.27 -22.42 18.58
C LEU A 239 0.76 -22.66 18.68
N ARG A 240 0.32 -23.75 19.33
CA ARG A 240 -1.09 -23.99 19.63
C ARG A 240 -1.66 -22.92 20.56
N ARG A 241 -0.99 -22.61 21.68
CA ARG A 241 -1.42 -21.55 22.61
C ARG A 241 -1.49 -20.19 21.95
N LEU A 242 -0.47 -19.82 21.15
CA LEU A 242 -0.44 -18.58 20.41
C LEU A 242 -1.62 -18.47 19.44
N ALA A 243 -1.94 -19.55 18.71
CA ALA A 243 -3.11 -19.57 17.84
C ALA A 243 -4.42 -19.42 18.62
N THR A 244 -4.55 -20.03 19.80
CA THR A 244 -5.71 -19.84 20.67
C THR A 244 -5.82 -18.40 21.17
N TYR A 245 -4.71 -17.79 21.61
CA TYR A 245 -4.70 -16.42 22.11
C TYR A 245 -4.96 -15.39 21.01
N GLU A 246 -4.43 -15.61 19.81
CA GLU A 246 -4.72 -14.79 18.62
C GLU A 246 -6.23 -14.85 18.28
N ARG A 247 -6.81 -16.05 18.22
CA ARG A 247 -8.25 -16.23 17.96
C ARG A 247 -9.11 -15.55 19.02
N ASN A 248 -8.77 -15.71 20.29
CA ASN A 248 -9.53 -15.12 21.40
C ASN A 248 -9.40 -13.58 21.43
N TYR A 249 -8.22 -13.06 21.13
CA TYR A 249 -7.98 -11.63 20.99
C TYR A 249 -8.81 -11.04 19.84
N ASP A 250 -8.80 -11.68 18.68
CA ASP A 250 -9.59 -11.23 17.53
C ASP A 250 -11.09 -11.39 17.78
N ALA A 251 -11.53 -12.45 18.46
CA ALA A 251 -12.92 -12.63 18.85
C ALA A 251 -13.39 -11.53 19.81
N ALA A 252 -12.60 -11.20 20.83
CA ALA A 252 -12.92 -10.11 21.76
C ALA A 252 -13.01 -8.74 21.05
N LYS A 253 -12.15 -8.48 20.06
CA LYS A 253 -12.28 -7.27 19.22
C LYS A 253 -13.56 -7.26 18.40
N ARG A 254 -13.88 -8.39 17.76
CA ARG A 254 -15.10 -8.53 16.95
C ARG A 254 -16.34 -8.32 17.81
N GLU A 255 -16.35 -8.82 19.04
CA GLU A 255 -17.45 -8.63 20.01
C GLU A 255 -17.68 -7.15 20.32
N LEU A 256 -16.63 -6.41 20.70
CA LEU A 256 -16.74 -4.97 20.97
C LEU A 256 -17.15 -4.17 19.72
N ALA A 257 -16.60 -4.52 18.56
CA ALA A 257 -16.96 -3.87 17.30
C ALA A 257 -18.42 -4.15 16.91
N ALA A 258 -18.86 -5.41 17.01
CA ALA A 258 -20.19 -5.88 16.65
C ALA A 258 -21.30 -5.13 17.42
N GLY A 259 -21.13 -4.96 18.74
CA GLY A 259 -22.09 -4.21 19.56
C GLY A 259 -22.20 -2.72 19.20
N ASN A 260 -21.21 -2.19 18.46
CA ASN A 260 -21.13 -0.78 18.08
C ASN A 260 -21.36 -0.51 16.58
N LEU A 261 -21.70 -1.52 15.77
CA LEU A 261 -21.92 -1.32 14.34
C LEU A 261 -23.08 -0.36 14.05
N ARG A 262 -24.12 -0.30 14.92
CA ARG A 262 -25.26 0.64 14.78
C ARG A 262 -24.81 2.11 14.81
N LEU A 263 -23.75 2.42 15.57
CA LEU A 263 -23.15 3.75 15.63
C LEU A 263 -22.53 4.15 14.28
N VAL A 264 -21.91 3.19 13.57
CA VAL A 264 -21.34 3.45 12.25
C VAL A 264 -22.43 3.86 11.26
N ILE A 265 -23.55 3.14 11.25
CA ILE A 265 -24.69 3.43 10.38
C ILE A 265 -25.25 4.82 10.67
N SER A 266 -25.43 5.20 11.95
CA SER A 266 -25.98 6.51 12.31
C SER A 266 -25.08 7.68 11.87
N ILE A 267 -23.76 7.47 11.88
CA ILE A 267 -22.79 8.43 11.36
C ILE A 267 -22.79 8.46 9.82
N ALA A 268 -22.72 7.29 9.19
CA ALA A 268 -22.67 7.14 7.73
C ALA A 268 -23.90 7.73 7.02
N LYS A 269 -25.08 7.69 7.65
CA LYS A 269 -26.32 8.30 7.12
C LYS A 269 -26.14 9.78 6.75
N ARG A 270 -25.30 10.53 7.46
CA ARG A 270 -25.03 11.97 7.20
C ARG A 270 -24.17 12.23 5.95
N TYR A 271 -23.53 11.19 5.43
CA TYR A 271 -22.60 11.25 4.30
C TYR A 271 -23.16 10.63 3.02
N ARG A 272 -24.46 10.29 3.01
CA ARG A 272 -25.15 9.81 1.79
C ARG A 272 -25.08 10.86 0.69
N ASN A 273 -25.13 10.40 -0.55
CA ASN A 273 -25.15 11.22 -1.77
C ASN A 273 -23.89 12.08 -1.98
N ARG A 274 -22.75 11.68 -1.39
CA ARG A 274 -21.44 12.32 -1.62
C ARG A 274 -20.56 11.58 -2.64
N GLY A 275 -21.15 10.74 -3.47
CA GLY A 275 -20.47 10.02 -4.57
C GLY A 275 -20.09 8.56 -4.29
N LEU A 276 -20.20 8.08 -3.04
CA LEU A 276 -20.00 6.67 -2.69
C LEU A 276 -21.33 6.00 -2.33
N ALA A 277 -21.42 4.69 -2.59
CA ALA A 277 -22.56 3.88 -2.20
C ALA A 277 -22.67 3.81 -0.67
N PHE A 278 -23.89 3.62 -0.16
CA PHE A 278 -24.13 3.63 1.28
C PHE A 278 -23.42 2.48 2.01
N LEU A 279 -23.35 1.29 1.38
CA LEU A 279 -22.61 0.14 1.93
C LEU A 279 -21.12 0.44 2.03
N ASP A 280 -20.52 1.08 1.03
CA ASP A 280 -19.10 1.42 1.05
C ASP A 280 -18.77 2.41 2.17
N LEU A 281 -19.63 3.42 2.37
CA LEU A 281 -19.52 4.34 3.51
C LEU A 281 -19.59 3.60 4.86
N ILE A 282 -20.47 2.59 4.97
CA ILE A 282 -20.56 1.76 6.17
C ILE A 282 -19.30 0.92 6.34
N GLN A 283 -18.77 0.30 5.29
CA GLN A 283 -17.57 -0.54 5.38
C GLN A 283 -16.32 0.26 5.75
N GLU A 284 -16.14 1.44 5.16
CA GLU A 284 -15.06 2.35 5.53
C GLU A 284 -15.23 2.87 6.97
N GLY A 285 -16.47 3.13 7.37
CA GLY A 285 -16.82 3.43 8.76
C GLY A 285 -16.51 2.29 9.73
N ASN A 286 -16.80 1.03 9.36
CA ASN A 286 -16.49 -0.17 10.13
C ASN A 286 -14.98 -0.37 10.25
N ALA A 287 -14.21 -0.09 9.20
CA ALA A 287 -12.76 -0.07 9.25
C ALA A 287 -12.23 1.01 10.23
N GLY A 288 -12.87 2.18 10.24
CA GLY A 288 -12.63 3.24 11.23
C GLY A 288 -12.94 2.78 12.66
N LEU A 289 -14.08 2.11 12.87
CA LEU A 289 -14.49 1.54 14.16
C LEU A 289 -13.47 0.50 14.66
N MET A 290 -13.01 -0.41 13.81
CA MET A 290 -11.99 -1.41 14.17
C MET A 290 -10.68 -0.75 14.62
N ARG A 291 -10.27 0.36 13.98
CA ARG A 291 -9.12 1.16 14.42
C ARG A 291 -9.36 1.84 15.77
N ALA A 292 -10.59 2.27 16.03
CA ALA A 292 -10.97 2.81 17.34
C ALA A 292 -10.85 1.73 18.42
N VAL A 293 -11.41 0.54 18.19
CA VAL A 293 -11.32 -0.62 19.09
C VAL A 293 -9.86 -0.97 19.41
N ASP A 294 -8.98 -0.94 18.42
CA ASP A 294 -7.56 -1.28 18.61
C ASP A 294 -6.80 -0.33 19.55
N LYS A 295 -7.23 0.94 19.62
CA LYS A 295 -6.58 2.03 20.34
C LYS A 295 -7.39 2.53 21.54
N PHE A 296 -8.52 1.92 21.84
CA PHE A 296 -9.38 2.36 22.92
C PHE A 296 -8.75 1.99 24.26
N GLU A 297 -8.70 2.97 25.17
CA GLU A 297 -8.21 2.82 26.54
C GLU A 297 -9.36 3.12 27.51
N HIS A 298 -9.94 2.07 28.12
CA HIS A 298 -11.06 2.24 29.05
C HIS A 298 -10.67 2.95 30.35
N ALA A 299 -9.37 2.91 30.72
CA ALA A 299 -8.83 3.55 31.91
C ALA A 299 -9.02 5.08 31.95
N ARG A 300 -9.24 5.72 30.80
CA ARG A 300 -9.49 7.17 30.72
C ARG A 300 -10.92 7.58 31.09
N GLY A 301 -11.84 6.63 31.25
CA GLY A 301 -13.21 6.89 31.72
C GLY A 301 -14.18 7.48 30.67
N PHE A 302 -13.73 7.75 29.45
CA PHE A 302 -14.59 8.20 28.35
C PHE A 302 -15.44 7.05 27.79
N LYS A 303 -16.69 7.34 27.40
CA LYS A 303 -17.56 6.39 26.69
C LYS A 303 -16.94 6.01 25.34
N PHE A 304 -17.06 4.73 24.96
CA PHE A 304 -16.49 4.26 23.71
C PHE A 304 -17.07 4.99 22.49
N SER A 305 -18.39 5.21 22.47
CA SER A 305 -19.09 5.88 21.35
C SER A 305 -18.54 7.28 21.03
N THR A 306 -18.21 8.07 22.06
CA THR A 306 -17.65 9.43 21.89
C THR A 306 -16.30 9.37 21.18
N TYR A 307 -15.44 8.44 21.61
CA TYR A 307 -14.13 8.24 21.01
C TYR A 307 -14.21 7.64 19.60
N ALA A 308 -15.05 6.62 19.41
CA ALA A 308 -15.23 5.92 18.14
C ALA A 308 -15.80 6.84 17.05
N THR A 309 -16.69 7.78 17.41
CA THR A 309 -17.30 8.73 16.46
C THR A 309 -16.25 9.49 15.66
N TRP A 310 -15.14 9.91 16.30
CA TRP A 310 -14.07 10.62 15.61
C TRP A 310 -13.38 9.72 14.57
N TRP A 311 -13.01 8.49 14.94
CA TRP A 311 -12.36 7.53 14.04
C TRP A 311 -13.24 7.12 12.87
N ILE A 312 -14.54 6.89 13.12
CA ILE A 312 -15.53 6.56 12.08
C ILE A 312 -15.66 7.74 11.11
N ARG A 313 -15.84 8.96 11.62
CA ARG A 313 -15.95 10.17 10.80
C ARG A 313 -14.71 10.40 9.94
N GLN A 314 -13.53 10.22 10.53
CA GLN A 314 -12.26 10.39 9.82
C GLN A 314 -12.10 9.37 8.70
N ALA A 315 -12.45 8.10 8.95
CA ALA A 315 -12.36 7.04 7.95
C ALA A 315 -13.32 7.31 6.78
N ILE A 316 -14.59 7.62 7.07
CA ILE A 316 -15.60 7.93 6.05
C ILE A 316 -15.22 9.16 5.24
N THR A 317 -14.81 10.25 5.90
CA THR A 317 -14.45 11.50 5.21
C THR A 317 -13.24 11.31 4.30
N ARG A 318 -12.24 10.54 4.77
CA ARG A 318 -11.08 10.18 3.98
C ARG A 318 -11.44 9.30 2.79
N ALA A 319 -12.28 8.28 2.98
CA ALA A 319 -12.73 7.41 1.90
C ALA A 319 -13.47 8.19 0.81
N ILE A 320 -14.35 9.12 1.20
CA ILE A 320 -15.02 10.02 0.25
C ILE A 320 -13.98 10.83 -0.54
N ALA A 321 -13.01 11.46 0.12
CA ALA A 321 -11.98 12.23 -0.59
C ALA A 321 -11.13 11.34 -1.53
N ASP A 322 -10.82 10.11 -1.11
CA ASP A 322 -9.92 9.21 -1.82
C ASP A 322 -10.58 8.44 -2.98
N GLN A 323 -11.88 8.11 -2.89
CA GLN A 323 -12.57 7.15 -3.77
C GLN A 323 -13.85 7.69 -4.45
N SER A 324 -14.44 8.81 -4.00
CA SER A 324 -15.75 9.26 -4.52
C SER A 324 -15.75 9.79 -5.96
N ARG A 325 -14.57 10.07 -6.52
CA ARG A 325 -14.40 10.67 -7.85
C ARG A 325 -13.70 9.69 -8.77
N THR A 326 -14.11 9.66 -10.03
CA THR A 326 -13.46 8.87 -11.09
C THR A 326 -12.01 9.29 -11.28
N ILE A 327 -11.75 10.61 -11.31
CA ILE A 327 -10.40 11.15 -11.27
C ILE A 327 -10.03 11.42 -9.81
N ARG A 328 -9.09 10.63 -9.29
CA ARG A 328 -8.62 10.73 -7.92
C ARG A 328 -7.94 12.07 -7.67
N MET A 329 -8.40 12.77 -6.65
CA MET A 329 -7.80 14.04 -6.20
C MET A 329 -7.12 13.89 -4.83
N PRO A 330 -6.02 14.61 -4.57
CA PRO A 330 -5.43 14.70 -3.24
C PRO A 330 -6.40 15.30 -2.21
N VAL A 331 -6.28 14.87 -0.95
CA VAL A 331 -7.20 15.28 0.14
C VAL A 331 -7.23 16.79 0.37
N HIS A 332 -6.07 17.47 0.32
CA HIS A 332 -6.01 18.92 0.52
C HIS A 332 -6.80 19.71 -0.55
N MET A 333 -6.86 19.20 -1.79
CA MET A 333 -7.67 19.81 -2.85
C MET A 333 -9.16 19.63 -2.59
N VAL A 334 -9.58 18.44 -2.14
CA VAL A 334 -10.97 18.18 -1.74
C VAL A 334 -11.39 19.07 -0.56
N ASP A 335 -10.50 19.27 0.40
CA ASP A 335 -10.72 20.18 1.53
C ASP A 335 -10.82 21.64 1.07
N ALA A 336 -9.96 22.09 0.16
CA ALA A 336 -10.00 23.44 -0.42
C ALA A 336 -11.32 23.68 -1.18
N MET A 337 -11.75 22.71 -2.00
CA MET A 337 -13.05 22.75 -2.66
C MET A 337 -14.22 22.81 -1.67
N GLY A 338 -14.14 22.06 -0.57
CA GLY A 338 -15.15 22.09 0.49
C GLY A 338 -15.24 23.46 1.17
N LYS A 339 -14.09 24.11 1.40
CA LYS A 339 -14.02 25.48 1.92
C LYS A 339 -14.63 26.48 0.94
N LEU A 340 -14.22 26.44 -0.33
CA LEU A 340 -14.78 27.31 -1.36
C LEU A 340 -16.30 27.15 -1.46
N ARG A 341 -16.82 25.91 -1.47
CA ARG A 341 -18.27 25.67 -1.52
C ARG A 341 -19.03 26.24 -0.31
N ASN A 342 -18.42 26.23 0.88
CA ASN A 342 -19.03 26.87 2.05
C ASN A 342 -19.04 28.40 1.88
N VAL A 343 -17.91 29.00 1.48
CA VAL A 343 -17.81 30.45 1.23
C VAL A 343 -18.78 30.90 0.15
N THR A 344 -18.90 30.16 -0.96
CA THR A 344 -19.88 30.44 -2.03
C THR A 344 -21.31 30.44 -1.50
N ARG A 345 -21.67 29.45 -0.67
CA ARG A 345 -23.00 29.37 -0.06
C ARG A 345 -23.26 30.53 0.91
N ASP A 346 -22.29 30.83 1.76
CA ASP A 346 -22.42 31.90 2.76
C ASP A 346 -22.52 33.27 2.06
N PHE A 347 -21.76 33.48 0.97
CA PHE A 347 -21.88 34.68 0.12
C PHE A 347 -23.23 34.79 -0.58
N LEU A 348 -23.72 33.68 -1.16
CA LEU A 348 -25.02 33.66 -1.83
C LEU A 348 -26.16 33.98 -0.86
N GLN A 349 -26.04 33.54 0.39
CA GLN A 349 -27.01 33.84 1.44
C GLN A 349 -27.02 35.32 1.84
N GLU A 350 -25.86 35.98 1.86
CA GLU A 350 -25.75 37.40 2.24
C GLU A 350 -26.09 38.36 1.10
N ASN A 351 -25.62 38.08 -0.11
CA ASN A 351 -25.67 39.01 -1.24
C ASN A 351 -26.74 38.67 -2.28
N GLY A 352 -27.37 37.49 -2.18
CA GLY A 352 -28.41 37.04 -3.13
C GLY A 352 -27.92 36.78 -4.56
N ARG A 353 -26.61 36.79 -4.80
CA ARG A 353 -25.98 36.50 -6.10
C ARG A 353 -24.80 35.55 -5.95
N GLU A 354 -24.40 34.90 -7.04
CA GLU A 354 -23.15 34.13 -7.09
C GLU A 354 -21.93 35.06 -7.02
N PRO A 355 -20.88 34.69 -6.24
CA PRO A 355 -19.67 35.47 -6.12
C PRO A 355 -18.77 35.34 -7.36
N THR A 356 -17.99 36.37 -7.66
CA THR A 356 -16.93 36.29 -8.67
C THR A 356 -15.69 35.57 -8.11
N VAL A 357 -14.81 35.10 -9.00
CA VAL A 357 -13.55 34.43 -8.61
C VAL A 357 -12.68 35.32 -7.72
N GLU A 358 -12.65 36.63 -7.99
CA GLU A 358 -11.91 37.61 -7.19
C GLU A 358 -12.50 37.79 -5.78
N GLU A 359 -13.83 37.84 -5.67
CA GLU A 359 -14.53 37.93 -4.39
C GLU A 359 -14.36 36.66 -3.55
N LEU A 360 -14.39 35.49 -4.18
CA LEU A 360 -14.10 34.21 -3.56
C LEU A 360 -12.65 34.15 -3.04
N ALA A 361 -11.69 34.63 -3.83
CA ALA A 361 -10.29 34.69 -3.44
C ALA A 361 -10.09 35.61 -2.22
N ALA A 362 -10.66 36.82 -2.26
CA ALA A 362 -10.57 37.78 -1.16
C ALA A 362 -11.17 37.23 0.14
N ARG A 363 -12.31 36.53 0.06
CA ARG A 363 -13.02 36.00 1.23
C ARG A 363 -12.43 34.69 1.78
N SER A 364 -11.83 33.87 0.91
CA SER A 364 -11.18 32.60 1.30
C SER A 364 -9.71 32.78 1.73
N GLY A 365 -9.08 33.90 1.39
CA GLY A 365 -7.67 34.17 1.63
C GLY A 365 -6.73 33.37 0.72
N MET A 366 -7.22 32.90 -0.44
CA MET A 366 -6.46 32.16 -1.44
C MET A 366 -6.12 33.05 -2.64
N PRO A 367 -5.02 32.79 -3.37
CA PRO A 367 -4.72 33.53 -4.59
C PRO A 367 -5.75 33.23 -5.70
N VAL A 368 -6.06 34.23 -6.52
CA VAL A 368 -7.08 34.16 -7.59
C VAL A 368 -6.81 33.01 -8.56
N GLU A 369 -5.54 32.78 -8.90
CA GLU A 369 -5.11 31.68 -9.78
C GLU A 369 -5.46 30.30 -9.22
N GLU A 370 -5.30 30.10 -7.91
CA GLU A 370 -5.59 28.84 -7.24
C GLU A 370 -7.10 28.61 -7.18
N VAL A 371 -7.89 29.65 -6.87
CA VAL A 371 -9.36 29.57 -6.89
C VAL A 371 -9.86 29.21 -8.30
N CYS A 372 -9.34 29.86 -9.34
CA CYS A 372 -9.68 29.56 -10.73
C CYS A 372 -9.35 28.11 -11.11
N CYS A 373 -8.18 27.62 -10.68
CA CYS A 373 -7.78 26.24 -10.90
C CYS A 373 -8.72 25.25 -10.17
N ILE A 374 -9.05 25.54 -8.92
CA ILE A 374 -9.94 24.70 -8.12
C ILE A 374 -11.34 24.66 -8.74
N GLU A 375 -11.90 25.76 -9.21
CA GLU A 375 -13.21 25.77 -9.89
C GLU A 375 -13.21 24.91 -11.16
N LYS A 376 -12.17 25.01 -11.98
CA LYS A 376 -12.02 24.17 -13.19
C LYS A 376 -12.00 22.68 -12.85
N ILE A 377 -11.28 22.30 -11.80
CA ILE A 377 -11.17 20.92 -11.32
C ILE A 377 -12.44 20.48 -10.57
N ALA A 378 -13.21 21.43 -10.03
CA ALA A 378 -14.39 21.12 -9.23
C ALA A 378 -15.52 20.50 -10.04
N ASN A 379 -15.57 20.81 -11.33
CA ASN A 379 -16.57 20.33 -12.28
C ASN A 379 -16.71 18.81 -12.26
N ARG A 380 -17.96 18.35 -12.27
CA ARG A 380 -18.28 16.92 -12.32
C ARG A 380 -18.14 16.42 -13.75
N LEU A 381 -17.65 15.19 -13.88
CA LEU A 381 -17.61 14.49 -15.16
C LEU A 381 -19.05 14.21 -15.60
N ILE A 382 -19.30 14.40 -16.89
CA ILE A 382 -20.59 14.11 -17.53
C ILE A 382 -20.50 12.69 -18.11
N SER A 383 -21.59 11.93 -18.03
CA SER A 383 -21.64 10.61 -18.67
C SER A 383 -21.67 10.79 -20.20
N LEU A 384 -20.88 10.02 -20.93
CA LEU A 384 -20.91 10.03 -22.40
C LEU A 384 -22.22 9.47 -22.96
N ASP A 385 -22.95 8.70 -22.15
CA ASP A 385 -24.26 8.10 -22.50
C ASP A 385 -25.43 8.98 -22.05
N GLN A 386 -25.19 10.16 -21.46
CA GLN A 386 -26.27 11.06 -21.06
C GLN A 386 -26.90 11.66 -22.32
N PRO A 387 -28.19 11.43 -22.62
CA PRO A 387 -28.81 11.91 -23.85
C PRO A 387 -28.74 13.44 -23.94
N VAL A 388 -28.47 13.95 -25.14
CA VAL A 388 -28.37 15.38 -25.45
C VAL A 388 -29.59 15.80 -26.26
N GLY A 389 -30.44 16.64 -25.67
CA GLY A 389 -31.67 17.14 -26.29
C GLY A 389 -32.87 16.22 -26.04
N ASP A 390 -33.92 16.37 -26.87
CA ASP A 390 -35.19 15.65 -26.73
C ASP A 390 -35.18 14.26 -27.39
N SER A 391 -34.13 13.92 -28.14
CA SER A 391 -34.00 12.64 -28.83
C SER A 391 -33.07 11.70 -28.03
N GLU A 392 -33.59 10.54 -27.63
CA GLU A 392 -32.85 9.49 -26.90
C GLU A 392 -31.67 8.90 -27.69
N GLU A 393 -31.61 9.11 -29.01
CA GLU A 393 -30.54 8.57 -29.87
C GLU A 393 -29.25 9.40 -29.82
N ASN A 394 -29.31 10.66 -29.40
CA ASN A 394 -28.15 11.55 -29.50
C ASN A 394 -27.35 11.53 -28.21
N SER A 395 -26.22 10.82 -28.19
CA SER A 395 -25.30 10.80 -27.05
C SER A 395 -24.08 11.71 -27.28
N PRO A 396 -23.53 12.36 -26.24
CA PRO A 396 -22.29 13.13 -26.31
C PRO A 396 -21.15 12.33 -26.93
N ALA A 397 -21.13 11.01 -26.71
CA ALA A 397 -20.19 10.07 -27.30
C ALA A 397 -20.06 10.23 -28.82
N ASP A 398 -21.16 10.46 -29.53
CA ASP A 398 -21.20 10.54 -30.99
C ASP A 398 -20.56 11.82 -31.53
N TYR A 399 -20.46 12.86 -30.69
CA TYR A 399 -19.87 14.14 -31.04
C TYR A 399 -18.38 14.24 -30.66
N VAL A 400 -17.84 13.27 -29.93
CA VAL A 400 -16.42 13.29 -29.55
C VAL A 400 -15.58 12.91 -30.77
N ARG A 401 -14.95 13.92 -31.39
CA ARG A 401 -14.02 13.72 -32.51
C ARG A 401 -12.80 12.90 -32.06
N ASP A 402 -12.51 11.82 -32.77
CA ASP A 402 -11.23 11.13 -32.64
C ASP A 402 -10.12 11.98 -33.29
N SER A 403 -9.15 12.41 -32.47
CA SER A 403 -7.99 13.19 -32.90
C SER A 403 -6.78 12.34 -33.25
N ARG A 404 -6.83 11.02 -33.03
CA ARG A 404 -5.72 10.10 -33.33
C ARG A 404 -5.70 9.64 -34.78
N VAL A 405 -6.86 9.69 -35.44
CA VAL A 405 -6.97 9.36 -36.86
C VAL A 405 -6.53 10.58 -37.64
N ASP A 406 -5.37 10.47 -38.30
CA ASP A 406 -4.95 11.46 -39.27
C ASP A 406 -5.98 11.53 -40.41
N ASP A 407 -6.27 12.75 -40.85
CA ASP A 407 -7.17 12.99 -41.97
C ASP A 407 -6.66 12.23 -43.22
N PRO A 408 -7.48 11.39 -43.88
CA PRO A 408 -7.07 10.68 -45.09
C PRO A 408 -6.53 11.61 -46.18
N LEU A 409 -7.02 12.86 -46.25
CA LEU A 409 -6.50 13.86 -47.16
C LEU A 409 -5.03 14.20 -46.86
N ARG A 410 -4.66 14.30 -45.58
CA ARG A 410 -3.25 14.50 -45.19
C ARG A 410 -2.40 13.29 -45.60
N GLY A 411 -2.91 12.07 -45.45
CA GLY A 411 -2.23 10.86 -45.90
C GLY A 411 -1.99 10.84 -47.42
N ILE A 412 -3.00 11.18 -48.21
CA ILE A 412 -2.90 11.27 -49.68
C ILE A 412 -1.91 12.35 -50.08
N ASN A 413 -1.97 13.54 -49.45
CA ASN A 413 -1.04 14.64 -49.73
C ASN A 413 0.41 14.26 -49.40
N GLN A 414 0.65 13.54 -48.30
CA GLN A 414 1.99 13.04 -47.97
C GLN A 414 2.50 11.99 -48.97
N ALA A 415 1.64 11.08 -49.44
CA ALA A 415 2.01 10.08 -50.44
C ALA A 415 2.30 10.72 -51.81
N ALA A 416 1.47 11.69 -52.21
CA ALA A 416 1.69 12.50 -53.40
C ALA A 416 3.02 13.27 -53.31
N LEU A 417 3.28 13.95 -52.19
CA LEU A 417 4.52 14.67 -51.94
C LEU A 417 5.75 13.74 -52.02
N LYS A 418 5.70 12.54 -51.40
CA LYS A 418 6.80 11.55 -51.50
C LYS A 418 7.07 11.13 -52.94
N THR A 419 6.02 10.94 -53.73
CA THR A 419 6.14 10.55 -55.14
C THR A 419 6.76 11.67 -55.97
N THR A 420 6.32 12.91 -55.77
CA THR A 420 6.87 14.09 -56.45
C THR A 420 8.33 14.33 -56.06
N ILE A 421 8.66 14.27 -54.77
CA ILE A 421 10.05 14.36 -54.29
C ILE A 421 10.91 13.26 -54.94
N GLY A 422 10.40 12.03 -55.05
CA GLY A 422 11.08 10.94 -55.75
C GLY A 422 11.42 11.28 -57.19
N ARG A 423 10.45 11.77 -57.97
CA ARG A 423 10.65 12.17 -59.37
C ARG A 423 11.67 13.31 -59.52
N VAL A 424 11.57 14.33 -58.67
CA VAL A 424 12.48 15.48 -58.68
C VAL A 424 13.91 15.05 -58.31
N LEU A 425 14.05 14.15 -57.34
CA LEU A 425 15.34 13.61 -56.93
C LEU A 425 15.99 12.72 -58.01
N ASP A 426 15.22 12.07 -58.89
CA ASP A 426 15.75 11.25 -59.98
C ASP A 426 16.38 12.07 -61.11
N ALA A 427 16.05 13.35 -61.24
CA ALA A 427 16.69 14.27 -62.19
C ALA A 427 18.07 14.77 -61.71
N LEU A 428 18.39 14.61 -60.42
CA LEU A 428 19.69 14.96 -59.86
C LEU A 428 20.74 13.88 -60.18
N SER A 429 22.02 14.25 -60.09
CA SER A 429 23.10 13.26 -60.19
C SER A 429 22.97 12.21 -59.09
N TYR A 430 23.34 10.96 -59.37
CA TYR A 430 23.33 9.87 -58.38
C TYR A 430 23.92 10.26 -57.02
N ARG A 431 25.05 10.98 -57.02
CA ARG A 431 25.70 11.46 -55.78
C ARG A 431 24.89 12.54 -55.06
N GLU A 432 24.26 13.45 -55.79
CA GLU A 432 23.43 14.52 -55.22
C GLU A 432 22.16 13.93 -54.60
N ARG A 433 21.51 12.99 -55.30
CA ARG A 433 20.31 12.29 -54.85
C ARG A 433 20.55 11.51 -53.55
N GLU A 434 21.58 10.68 -53.51
CA GLU A 434 21.82 9.81 -52.35
C GLU A 434 22.28 10.59 -51.12
N ILE A 435 23.05 11.67 -51.30
CA ILE A 435 23.39 12.57 -50.19
C ILE A 435 22.13 13.21 -49.60
N LEU A 436 21.19 13.69 -50.42
CA LEU A 436 19.93 14.26 -49.94
C LEU A 436 19.02 13.20 -49.28
N ARG A 437 18.93 11.98 -49.84
CA ARG A 437 18.13 10.89 -49.26
C ARG A 437 18.59 10.49 -47.85
N LEU A 438 19.90 10.35 -47.65
CA LEU A 438 20.47 10.03 -46.35
C LEU A 438 20.40 11.24 -45.40
N ARG A 439 20.66 12.45 -45.89
CA ARG A 439 20.66 13.64 -45.04
C ARG A 439 19.29 13.94 -44.43
N PHE A 440 18.23 13.87 -45.23
CA PHE A 440 16.85 14.16 -44.81
C PHE A 440 16.05 12.91 -44.41
N GLY A 441 16.66 11.73 -44.46
CA GLY A 441 16.01 10.48 -44.08
C GLY A 441 14.85 10.09 -45.00
N LEU A 442 14.91 10.45 -46.28
CA LEU A 442 13.85 10.15 -47.26
C LEU A 442 13.79 8.66 -47.66
N ALA A 443 14.88 7.91 -47.44
CA ALA A 443 14.94 6.47 -47.69
C ALA A 443 14.55 5.66 -46.45
N ASP A 444 15.34 5.80 -45.37
CA ASP A 444 15.22 4.92 -44.19
C ASP A 444 14.48 5.56 -43.00
N GLY A 445 14.05 6.83 -43.13
CA GLY A 445 13.46 7.59 -42.02
C GLY A 445 14.48 8.13 -41.02
N TYR A 446 15.77 7.88 -41.22
CA TYR A 446 16.86 8.36 -40.37
C TYR A 446 17.65 9.47 -41.07
N CYS A 447 17.82 10.60 -40.37
CA CYS A 447 18.67 11.70 -40.84
C CYS A 447 20.13 11.43 -40.45
N TYR A 448 21.01 11.27 -41.42
CA TYR A 448 22.45 11.10 -41.19
C TYR A 448 23.15 12.46 -41.07
N THR A 449 24.19 12.53 -40.23
CA THR A 449 25.04 13.72 -40.09
C THR A 449 25.97 13.88 -41.31
N LEU A 450 26.45 15.09 -41.57
CA LEU A 450 27.40 15.34 -42.67
C LEU A 450 28.69 14.53 -42.55
N GLU A 451 29.09 14.17 -41.33
CA GLU A 451 30.25 13.32 -41.05
C GLU A 451 29.96 11.86 -41.41
N GLU A 452 28.81 11.32 -41.00
CA GLU A 452 28.36 9.97 -41.35
C GLU A 452 28.12 9.80 -42.85
N VAL A 453 27.54 10.81 -43.51
CA VAL A 453 27.41 10.80 -44.98
C VAL A 453 28.79 10.87 -45.64
N GLY A 454 29.72 11.63 -45.07
CA GLY A 454 31.11 11.73 -45.54
C GLY A 454 31.85 10.40 -45.45
N THR A 455 31.65 9.63 -44.38
CA THR A 455 32.27 8.29 -44.26
C THR A 455 31.70 7.31 -45.28
N ILE A 456 30.38 7.32 -45.52
CA ILE A 456 29.72 6.44 -46.51
C ILE A 456 30.24 6.71 -47.94
N PHE A 457 30.38 7.98 -48.32
CA PHE A 457 30.87 8.35 -49.65
C PHE A 457 32.39 8.47 -49.76
N SER A 458 33.15 8.23 -48.68
CA SER A 458 34.60 8.42 -48.61
C SER A 458 35.05 9.84 -49.02
N VAL A 459 34.33 10.85 -48.52
CA VAL A 459 34.49 12.26 -48.87
C VAL A 459 34.52 13.12 -47.60
N THR A 460 35.25 14.24 -47.63
CA THR A 460 35.31 15.14 -46.47
C THR A 460 33.94 15.75 -46.14
N ARG A 461 33.70 16.01 -44.85
CA ARG A 461 32.48 16.66 -44.35
C ARG A 461 32.12 17.94 -45.12
N GLU A 462 33.09 18.81 -45.38
CA GLU A 462 32.84 20.07 -46.09
C GLU A 462 32.47 19.82 -47.56
N ARG A 463 32.99 18.77 -48.18
CA ARG A 463 32.64 18.43 -49.55
C ARG A 463 31.21 17.88 -49.66
N VAL A 464 30.73 17.11 -48.67
CA VAL A 464 29.31 16.73 -48.60
C VAL A 464 28.41 17.96 -48.49
N ARG A 465 28.77 18.93 -47.64
CA ARG A 465 28.04 20.21 -47.49
C ARG A 465 27.97 21.01 -48.79
N GLN A 466 29.06 21.05 -49.56
CA GLN A 466 29.09 21.72 -50.86
C GLN A 466 28.15 21.03 -51.87
N ILE A 467 28.12 19.69 -51.89
CA ILE A 467 27.25 18.93 -52.79
C ILE A 467 25.78 19.11 -52.39
N GLU A 468 25.47 19.11 -51.08
CA GLU A 468 24.13 19.42 -50.56
C GLU A 468 23.67 20.81 -50.99
N ALA A 469 24.48 21.85 -50.76
CA ALA A 469 24.14 23.21 -51.14
C ALA A 469 23.92 23.35 -52.65
N LYS A 470 24.77 22.71 -53.46
CA LYS A 470 24.63 22.68 -54.92
C LYS A 470 23.37 21.95 -55.38
N ALA A 471 23.01 20.85 -54.71
CA ALA A 471 21.80 20.09 -55.02
C ALA A 471 20.54 20.88 -54.66
N VAL A 472 20.50 21.51 -53.48
CA VAL A 472 19.40 22.40 -53.07
C VAL A 472 19.25 23.59 -54.02
N GLU A 473 20.35 24.18 -54.48
CA GLU A 473 20.32 25.29 -55.43
C GLU A 473 19.75 24.86 -56.80
N LYS A 474 20.06 23.65 -57.26
CA LYS A 474 19.44 23.08 -58.47
C LYS A 474 17.93 22.87 -58.29
N LEU A 475 17.50 22.39 -57.13
CA LEU A 475 16.08 22.20 -56.80
C LEU A 475 15.29 23.51 -56.73
N ARG A 476 15.96 24.65 -56.53
CA ARG A 476 15.34 25.99 -56.54
C ARG A 476 15.08 26.55 -57.94
N GLN A 477 15.61 25.93 -59.00
CA GLN A 477 15.37 26.40 -60.36
C GLN A 477 13.89 26.25 -60.74
N PRO A 478 13.32 27.15 -61.56
CA PRO A 478 11.88 27.23 -61.82
C PRO A 478 11.27 25.94 -62.39
N GLY A 479 12.07 25.12 -63.11
CA GLY A 479 11.63 23.81 -63.62
C GLY A 479 11.36 22.76 -62.54
N PHE A 480 12.11 22.78 -61.42
CA PHE A 480 11.93 21.83 -60.30
C PHE A 480 11.02 22.40 -59.20
N HIS A 481 11.00 23.72 -59.06
CA HIS A 481 10.21 24.43 -58.06
C HIS A 481 8.71 24.36 -58.34
N ALA A 482 8.28 24.40 -59.62
CA ALA A 482 6.86 24.38 -60.00
C ALA A 482 6.11 23.15 -59.45
N ASP A 483 6.76 21.97 -59.49
CA ASP A 483 6.15 20.71 -59.06
C ASP A 483 6.03 20.58 -57.53
N LEU A 484 6.93 21.22 -56.77
CA LEU A 484 6.98 21.15 -55.30
C LEU A 484 6.28 22.32 -54.62
N ALA A 485 6.13 23.46 -55.31
CA ALA A 485 5.48 24.66 -54.77
C ALA A 485 4.02 24.41 -54.38
N GLY A 486 3.30 23.56 -55.12
CA GLY A 486 1.89 23.24 -54.84
C GLY A 486 1.65 22.48 -53.52
N PHE A 487 2.70 21.95 -52.87
CA PHE A 487 2.59 21.26 -51.58
C PHE A 487 2.94 22.16 -50.38
N VAL A 488 3.41 23.38 -50.63
CA VAL A 488 3.72 24.37 -49.59
C VAL A 488 2.48 25.25 -49.44
N GLU A 489 1.80 25.17 -48.30
CA GLU A 489 0.69 26.10 -48.01
C GLU A 489 1.20 27.56 -48.08
N ASP A 490 0.44 28.43 -48.74
CA ASP A 490 0.81 29.81 -49.10
C ASP A 490 1.32 30.68 -47.92
N GLY A 491 1.03 30.31 -46.67
CA GLY A 491 1.51 31.01 -45.47
C GLY A 491 3.00 30.82 -45.13
N LEU A 492 3.73 29.91 -45.80
CA LEU A 492 5.18 29.70 -45.60
C LEU A 492 6.04 30.41 -46.64
N LEU A 493 5.49 30.80 -47.78
CA LEU A 493 6.22 31.47 -48.87
C LEU A 493 6.65 32.90 -48.49
N GLU A 494 5.89 33.61 -47.64
CA GLU A 494 6.23 34.96 -47.18
C GLU A 494 7.47 35.00 -46.25
N LYS A 495 7.80 33.91 -45.55
CA LYS A 495 8.96 33.86 -44.65
C LYS A 495 10.27 33.50 -45.34
N VAL A 496 10.22 32.92 -46.54
CA VAL A 496 11.43 32.54 -47.27
C VAL A 496 11.96 33.71 -48.11
N SER A 497 11.08 34.58 -48.61
CA SER A 497 11.43 35.78 -49.39
C SER A 497 12.02 36.92 -48.55
N THR A 498 11.89 36.89 -47.22
CA THR A 498 12.46 37.88 -46.29
C THR A 498 13.87 37.54 -45.79
N LEU A 499 14.40 36.36 -46.12
CA LEU A 499 15.78 35.97 -45.78
C LEU A 499 16.68 36.24 -46.98
N GLY A 500 17.27 37.45 -47.01
CA GLY A 500 18.33 37.81 -47.95
C GLY A 500 19.54 36.87 -47.89
N PRO A 501 20.55 37.05 -48.76
CA PRO A 501 21.69 36.14 -48.87
C PRO A 501 22.49 36.11 -47.56
N HIS A 502 22.26 35.11 -46.72
CA HIS A 502 22.99 34.93 -45.47
C HIS A 502 24.45 34.56 -45.74
N ARG A 503 25.33 35.55 -45.64
CA ARG A 503 26.73 35.35 -45.30
C ARG A 503 26.82 34.83 -43.86
N GLY A 504 27.26 33.58 -43.71
CA GLY A 504 28.07 33.12 -42.57
C GLY A 504 27.38 32.88 -41.23
N ARG A 505 27.63 31.68 -40.68
CA ARG A 505 27.49 31.25 -39.28
C ARG A 505 26.06 31.18 -38.72
N GLY A 506 25.44 30.02 -38.92
CA GLY A 506 24.38 29.49 -38.08
C GLY A 506 24.35 27.98 -38.22
N THR A 507 25.00 27.26 -37.32
CA THR A 507 24.83 25.82 -37.17
C THR A 507 23.38 25.57 -36.76
N VAL A 508 22.58 24.95 -37.63
CA VAL A 508 21.31 24.36 -37.22
C VAL A 508 21.64 23.24 -36.25
N ASP A 509 21.41 23.51 -34.98
CA ASP A 509 21.67 22.61 -33.86
C ASP A 509 20.65 21.46 -33.91
N THR A 510 20.98 20.36 -34.59
CA THR A 510 20.14 19.15 -34.65
C THR A 510 20.28 18.29 -33.39
N ARG A 511 20.34 18.91 -32.20
CA ARG A 511 20.19 18.25 -30.91
C ARG A 511 18.73 18.27 -30.44
N SER A 512 17.83 17.82 -31.30
CA SER A 512 16.43 17.60 -30.95
C SER A 512 16.03 16.23 -31.47
N ARG A 513 16.24 15.20 -30.64
CA ARG A 513 15.62 13.89 -30.86
C ARG A 513 14.09 14.09 -30.84
N PRO A 514 13.34 13.70 -31.87
CA PRO A 514 11.91 13.49 -31.69
C PRO A 514 11.75 12.22 -30.83
N SER A 515 11.30 12.41 -29.60
CA SER A 515 10.84 11.33 -28.72
C SER A 515 9.63 10.64 -29.35
N ARG A 516 9.76 9.34 -29.66
CA ARG A 516 8.60 8.48 -29.91
C ARG A 516 7.89 8.12 -28.60
N PRO A 517 6.57 7.85 -28.63
CA PRO A 517 5.82 7.43 -27.46
C PRO A 517 6.21 6.00 -27.07
N ALA A 518 6.28 5.77 -25.77
CA ALA A 518 6.65 4.50 -25.17
C ALA A 518 5.54 3.47 -25.36
N ASP A 519 5.90 2.28 -25.85
CA ASP A 519 5.06 1.10 -25.78
C ASP A 519 5.83 -0.03 -25.06
N GLY A 520 5.20 -0.59 -24.02
CA GLY A 520 5.55 -1.89 -23.44
C GLY A 520 6.78 -2.04 -22.53
N THR A 521 6.73 -1.55 -21.28
CA THR A 521 7.59 -2.04 -20.20
C THR A 521 7.24 -3.49 -19.80
N ARG A 522 8.14 -4.45 -20.04
CA ARG A 522 8.28 -5.67 -19.23
C ARG A 522 9.34 -5.43 -18.14
N PRO A 523 9.12 -5.81 -16.87
CA PRO A 523 10.09 -5.55 -15.81
C PRO A 523 11.18 -6.62 -15.79
N THR A 524 12.45 -6.21 -15.89
CA THR A 524 13.59 -7.04 -15.46
C THR A 524 14.35 -6.32 -14.34
N LEU A 525 14.63 -7.07 -13.28
CA LEU A 525 15.21 -6.65 -12.01
C LEU A 525 16.69 -6.20 -12.15
N PRO A 526 17.22 -5.39 -11.22
CA PRO A 526 18.53 -4.79 -11.35
C PRO A 526 19.67 -5.79 -11.07
N ARG A 527 20.60 -5.91 -12.03
CA ARG A 527 21.93 -6.51 -11.79
C ARG A 527 22.83 -5.44 -11.18
N ARG A 528 23.46 -5.80 -10.06
CA ARG A 528 24.54 -5.05 -9.39
C ARG A 528 25.77 -4.98 -10.28
N GLU A 529 26.37 -3.80 -10.41
CA GLU A 529 27.73 -3.63 -10.90
C GLU A 529 28.76 -3.82 -9.76
N PRO A 530 29.98 -4.32 -10.05
CA PRO A 530 31.04 -4.49 -9.08
C PRO A 530 31.79 -3.17 -8.82
N ALA A 531 32.12 -2.95 -7.54
CA ALA A 531 32.90 -1.82 -7.07
C ALA A 531 34.34 -1.85 -7.58
N ALA A 532 34.80 -0.74 -8.14
CA ALA A 532 36.20 -0.48 -8.44
C ALA A 532 36.97 -0.19 -7.14
N VAL A 533 38.13 -0.84 -7.01
CA VAL A 533 39.10 -0.69 -5.93
C VAL A 533 39.92 0.57 -6.18
N SER A 534 39.97 1.49 -5.21
CA SER A 534 40.98 2.53 -5.12
C SER A 534 41.76 2.40 -3.81
N LEU A 535 43.08 2.23 -3.97
CA LEU A 535 44.10 2.23 -2.92
C LEU A 535 44.73 3.63 -2.88
N SER A 536 44.74 4.25 -1.70
CA SER A 536 45.73 5.24 -1.22
C SER A 536 45.27 5.69 0.18
N SER A 537 45.81 5.13 1.27
CA SER A 537 46.96 5.67 2.03
C SER A 537 46.89 7.19 2.23
N GLU A 538 46.46 7.62 3.42
CA GLU A 538 47.31 8.33 4.39
C GLU A 538 46.46 8.85 5.57
N ARG A 539 46.92 8.49 6.77
CA ARG A 539 46.62 9.10 8.07
C ARG A 539 47.80 10.03 8.38
N PRO A 540 47.66 11.06 9.26
CA PRO A 540 47.27 10.89 10.66
C PRO A 540 45.79 11.08 10.97
#